data_AF-A0A7K1TY64-F1
#
_entry.id   AF-A0A7K1TY64-F1
#
_cell.length_a   1.000
_cell.length_b   1.000
_cell.length_c   1.000
_cell.angle_alpha   90.00
_cell.angle_beta   90.00
_cell.angle_gamma   90.00
#
_symmetry.space_group_name_H-M   'P 1'
#
loop_
_entity.id
_entity.type
_entity.pdbx_description
1 polymer ?
#
loop_
_entity_poly.entity_id
_entity_poly.type
_entity_poly.pdbx_seq_one_letter_code
_entity_poly.pdbx_strand_id
1 'polypeptide(L)'
;MAQTVISFGCYFLKLAVFEGFFNFLSFLTVGQYRSLPTCNFLVLNSLAYFQKNRSVIAQHAGVTLYLDRDAAGLQCTSQALKFGPQFRDGSHLYAGNNDLNDWLIQNFPKLKQDQSILPQAGKVLRDVQHPPPDISQSKKGKRI
;
A
#
# COMPACT_ATOMS: atom_id res chain seq x y z
N MET A 1 15.71 9.88 -11.15
CA MET A 1 15.72 8.41 -11.19
C MET A 1 14.98 7.93 -9.95
N ALA A 2 13.68 7.62 -10.04
CA ALA A 2 12.95 6.84 -9.05
C ALA A 2 11.53 6.55 -9.57
N GLN A 3 11.42 5.60 -10.50
CA GLN A 3 10.17 4.93 -10.76
C GLN A 3 10.29 3.55 -10.15
N THR A 4 9.29 3.13 -9.38
CA THR A 4 9.23 1.80 -8.81
C THR A 4 8.02 1.10 -9.36
N VAL A 5 8.27 0.20 -10.32
CA VAL A 5 7.27 -0.76 -10.78
C VAL A 5 7.41 -1.97 -9.87
N ILE A 6 6.39 -2.24 -9.06
CA ILE A 6 6.36 -3.44 -8.21
C ILE A 6 5.47 -4.45 -8.94
N SER A 7 6.12 -5.31 -9.73
CA SER A 7 5.46 -6.42 -10.40
C SER A 7 5.55 -7.65 -9.51
N PHE A 8 4.43 -8.10 -8.97
CA PHE A 8 4.35 -9.40 -8.33
C PHE A 8 4.11 -10.41 -9.45
N GLY A 9 5.12 -11.23 -9.75
CA GLY A 9 5.12 -12.15 -10.88
C GLY A 9 3.89 -13.06 -10.92
N CYS A 10 2.92 -12.68 -11.76
CA CYS A 10 2.00 -13.54 -12.48
C CYS A 10 1.27 -12.66 -13.51
N TYR A 11 0.82 -13.25 -14.61
CA TYR A 11 0.19 -12.60 -15.77
C TYR A 11 -1.17 -11.93 -15.45
N PHE A 12 -1.22 -11.01 -14.49
CA PHE A 12 -2.46 -10.38 -14.07
C PHE A 12 -2.76 -9.15 -14.93
N LEU A 13 -3.92 -9.21 -15.58
CA LEU A 13 -4.46 -8.20 -16.49
C LEU A 13 -4.75 -6.83 -15.85
N LYS A 14 -4.58 -6.67 -14.54
CA LYS A 14 -4.98 -5.48 -13.78
C LYS A 14 -3.78 -4.73 -13.18
N LEU A 15 -3.79 -3.41 -13.28
CA LEU A 15 -2.77 -2.49 -12.75
C LEU A 15 -3.43 -1.44 -11.85
N ALA A 16 -2.87 -1.24 -10.66
CA ALA A 16 -3.18 -0.08 -9.81
C ALA A 16 -2.01 0.91 -9.89
N VAL A 17 -2.32 2.17 -10.23
CA VAL A 17 -1.33 3.23 -10.39
C VAL A 17 -1.49 4.24 -9.27
N PHE A 18 -0.40 4.61 -8.61
CA PHE A 18 -0.37 5.56 -7.49
C PHE A 18 0.54 6.73 -7.82
N GLU A 19 0.13 7.93 -7.42
CA GLU A 19 0.95 9.12 -7.57
C GLU A 19 2.21 9.09 -6.69
N GLY A 20 2.08 8.66 -5.43
CA GLY A 20 3.18 8.59 -4.46
C GLY A 20 3.18 7.33 -3.59
N PHE A 21 4.31 7.06 -2.93
CA PHE A 21 4.47 5.89 -2.06
C PHE A 21 3.52 5.87 -0.87
N PHE A 22 3.20 7.03 -0.28
CA PHE A 22 2.26 7.08 0.85
C PHE A 22 0.85 6.66 0.46
N ASN A 23 0.40 7.01 -0.76
CA ASN A 23 -0.86 6.51 -1.31
C ASN A 23 -0.83 4.99 -1.48
N PHE A 24 0.28 4.44 -2.00
CA PHE A 24 0.45 2.99 -2.12
C PHE A 24 0.44 2.27 -0.77
N LEU A 25 1.19 2.76 0.22
CA LEU A 25 1.21 2.18 1.56
C LEU A 25 -0.16 2.26 2.22
N SER A 26 -0.86 3.37 2.07
CA SER A 26 -2.23 3.55 2.58
C SER A 26 -3.19 2.56 1.93
N PHE A 27 -3.08 2.35 0.62
CA PHE A 27 -3.85 1.32 -0.09
C PHE A 27 -3.59 -0.08 0.47
N LEU A 28 -2.33 -0.45 0.72
CA LEU A 28 -1.99 -1.73 1.33
C LEU A 28 -2.53 -1.85 2.75
N THR A 29 -2.51 -0.78 3.54
CA THR A 29 -3.11 -0.77 4.88
C THR A 29 -4.61 -1.02 4.81
N VAL A 30 -5.33 -0.37 3.90
CA VAL A 30 -6.76 -0.60 3.68
C VAL A 30 -7.03 -2.02 3.16
N GLY A 31 -6.21 -2.49 2.21
CA GLY A 31 -6.34 -3.79 1.55
C GLY A 31 -6.00 -5.00 2.42
N GLN A 32 -5.08 -4.87 3.37
CA GLN A 32 -4.80 -5.90 4.38
C GLN A 32 -6.04 -6.25 5.23
N TYR A 33 -7.02 -5.33 5.34
CA TYR A 33 -8.31 -5.63 5.97
C TYR A 33 -9.31 -6.38 5.06
N ARG A 34 -9.05 -6.55 3.76
CA ARG A 34 -10.03 -7.08 2.79
C ARG A 34 -9.54 -8.12 1.77
N SER A 35 -8.31 -8.61 1.89
CA SER A 35 -7.60 -9.42 0.86
C SER A 35 -7.01 -8.53 -0.23
N LEU A 36 -5.68 -8.65 -0.44
CA LEU A 36 -4.99 -7.89 -1.47
C LEU A 36 -5.48 -8.35 -2.85
N PRO A 37 -5.94 -7.43 -3.71
CA PRO A 37 -6.31 -7.81 -5.06
C PRO A 37 -5.08 -8.33 -5.81
N THR A 38 -5.24 -9.44 -6.54
CA THR A 38 -4.25 -10.01 -7.47
C THR A 38 -4.03 -9.04 -8.64
N CYS A 39 -3.22 -8.01 -8.45
CA CYS A 39 -2.94 -6.96 -9.45
C CYS A 39 -1.49 -6.46 -9.35
N ASN A 40 -1.01 -5.87 -10.44
CA ASN A 40 0.27 -5.19 -10.49
C ASN A 40 0.16 -3.79 -9.89
N PHE A 41 1.28 -3.25 -9.40
CA PHE A 41 1.33 -1.91 -8.83
C PHE A 41 2.39 -1.05 -9.50
N LEU A 42 2.01 0.18 -9.84
CA LEU A 42 2.92 1.20 -10.36
C LEU A 42 2.86 2.42 -9.45
N VAL A 43 3.99 2.76 -8.82
CA VAL A 43 4.13 4.01 -8.07
C VAL A 43 4.93 5.00 -8.92
N LEU A 44 4.28 6.09 -9.30
CA LEU A 44 4.86 7.08 -10.21
C LEU A 44 5.88 7.99 -9.52
N ASN A 45 5.67 8.31 -8.24
CA ASN A 45 6.34 9.36 -7.45
C ASN A 45 6.16 10.79 -7.97
N SER A 46 5.51 10.97 -9.12
CA SER A 46 5.09 12.23 -9.71
C SER A 46 4.29 11.97 -10.97
N LEU A 47 3.24 12.76 -11.22
CA LEU A 47 2.45 12.70 -12.46
C LEU A 47 3.29 12.92 -13.73
N ALA A 48 4.47 13.55 -13.63
CA ALA A 48 5.41 13.69 -14.75
C ALA A 48 5.84 12.34 -15.36
N TYR A 49 5.70 11.24 -14.61
CA TYR A 49 6.01 9.89 -15.06
C TYR A 49 4.82 9.15 -15.68
N PHE A 50 3.61 9.69 -15.62
CA PHE A 50 2.43 9.05 -16.19
C PHE A 50 2.57 8.88 -17.72
N GLN A 51 2.86 9.97 -18.43
CA GLN A 51 3.05 9.93 -19.88
C GLN A 51 4.26 9.07 -20.29
N LYS A 52 5.35 9.12 -19.52
CA LYS A 52 6.56 8.32 -19.77
C LYS A 52 6.29 6.81 -19.68
N ASN A 53 5.34 6.40 -18.85
CA ASN A 53 4.99 5.01 -18.61
C ASN A 53 3.72 4.55 -19.30
N ARG A 54 3.16 5.38 -20.18
CA ARG A 54 1.93 5.08 -20.89
C ARG A 54 1.98 3.73 -21.61
N SER A 55 3.11 3.40 -22.25
CA SER A 55 3.29 2.13 -22.96
C SER A 55 3.18 0.92 -22.02
N VAL A 56 3.78 1.00 -20.84
CA VAL A 56 3.71 -0.05 -19.81
C VAL A 56 2.30 -0.14 -19.22
N ILE A 57 1.67 1.01 -18.93
CA ILE A 57 0.31 1.07 -18.40
C ILE A 57 -0.69 0.45 -19.39
N ALA A 58 -0.56 0.75 -20.68
CA ALA A 58 -1.46 0.28 -21.74
C ALA A 58 -1.40 -1.24 -21.99
N GLN A 59 -0.37 -1.94 -21.52
CA GLN A 59 -0.26 -3.41 -21.63
C GLN A 59 -1.25 -4.16 -20.72
N HIS A 60 -1.90 -3.47 -19.78
CA HIS A 60 -2.82 -4.06 -18.83
C HIS A 60 -4.27 -3.87 -19.29
N ALA A 61 -5.09 -4.94 -19.21
CA ALA A 61 -6.49 -4.89 -19.63
C ALA A 61 -7.41 -4.12 -18.67
N GLY A 62 -6.97 -3.84 -17.45
CA GLY A 62 -7.65 -2.96 -16.50
C GLY A 62 -6.65 -2.11 -15.74
N VAL A 63 -6.89 -0.81 -15.67
CA VAL A 63 -6.03 0.16 -14.98
C VAL A 63 -6.88 0.99 -14.03
N THR A 64 -6.58 0.96 -12.75
CA THR A 64 -7.22 1.83 -11.74
C THR A 64 -6.22 2.88 -11.28
N LEU A 65 -6.63 4.14 -11.35
CA LEU A 65 -5.79 5.29 -11.01
C LEU A 65 -6.13 5.81 -9.60
N TYR A 66 -5.15 5.83 -8.72
CA TYR A 66 -5.20 6.40 -7.38
C TYR A 66 -4.26 7.62 -7.34
N LEU A 67 -4.67 8.68 -8.05
CA LEU A 67 -3.94 9.94 -8.17
C LEU A 67 -4.49 10.98 -7.19
N ASP A 68 -3.69 11.98 -6.85
CA ASP A 68 -4.14 13.03 -5.94
C ASP A 68 -5.31 13.80 -6.57
N ARG A 69 -6.20 14.32 -5.73
CA ARG A 69 -7.42 15.04 -6.15
C ARG A 69 -7.18 16.54 -6.32
N ASP A 70 -5.93 16.91 -6.53
CA ASP A 70 -5.56 18.26 -6.92
C ASP A 70 -5.86 18.53 -8.40
N ALA A 71 -5.62 19.75 -8.86
CA ALA A 71 -5.89 20.12 -10.24
C ALA A 71 -5.11 19.26 -11.24
N ALA A 72 -3.86 18.88 -10.94
CA ALA A 72 -3.03 18.12 -11.86
C ALA A 72 -3.48 16.65 -11.95
N GLY A 73 -3.76 16.01 -10.81
CA GLY A 73 -4.22 14.63 -10.74
C GLY A 73 -5.61 14.45 -11.34
N LEU A 74 -6.55 15.37 -11.10
CA LEU A 74 -7.87 15.34 -11.74
C LEU A 74 -7.79 15.48 -13.26
N GLN A 75 -6.94 16.38 -13.77
CA GLN A 75 -6.71 16.52 -15.21
C GLN A 75 -6.07 15.27 -15.81
N CYS A 76 -5.09 14.68 -15.10
CA CYS A 76 -4.43 13.46 -15.53
C CYS A 76 -5.42 12.28 -15.62
N THR A 77 -6.26 12.09 -14.59
CA THR A 77 -7.33 11.09 -14.58
C THR A 77 -8.31 11.31 -15.72
N SER A 78 -8.80 12.54 -15.92
CA SER A 78 -9.72 12.86 -17.02
C SER A 78 -9.11 12.55 -18.40
N GLN A 79 -7.83 12.84 -18.59
CA GLN A 79 -7.11 12.51 -19.81
C GLN A 79 -6.99 10.98 -20.00
N ALA A 80 -6.66 10.27 -18.93
CA ALA A 80 -6.50 8.82 -18.96
C ALA A 80 -7.80 8.07 -19.28
N LEU A 81 -8.92 8.51 -18.72
CA LEU A 81 -10.25 7.94 -19.00
C LEU A 81 -10.64 8.07 -20.48
N LYS A 82 -10.12 9.08 -21.19
CA LYS A 82 -10.33 9.25 -22.63
C LYS A 82 -9.47 8.29 -23.47
N PHE A 83 -8.45 7.65 -22.89
CA PHE A 83 -7.59 6.72 -23.65
C PHE A 83 -8.25 5.37 -23.90
N GLY A 84 -9.22 4.98 -23.07
CA GLY A 84 -9.99 3.78 -23.31
C GLY A 84 -10.73 3.27 -22.07
N PRO A 85 -11.65 2.31 -22.26
CA PRO A 85 -12.51 1.80 -21.19
C PRO A 85 -11.78 0.97 -20.14
N GLN A 86 -10.50 0.63 -20.36
CA GLN A 86 -9.69 -0.07 -19.36
C GLN A 86 -9.33 0.83 -18.17
N PHE A 87 -9.35 2.14 -18.34
CA PHE A 87 -8.99 3.10 -17.29
C PHE A 87 -10.19 3.37 -16.38
N ARG A 88 -9.94 3.39 -15.07
CA ARG A 88 -10.92 3.66 -14.02
C ARG A 88 -10.35 4.66 -13.03
N ASP A 89 -11.18 5.59 -12.61
CA ASP A 89 -10.86 6.53 -11.53
C ASP A 89 -11.08 5.83 -10.18
N GLY A 90 -10.00 5.62 -9.42
CA GLY A 90 -10.01 5.07 -8.06
C GLY A 90 -10.18 6.16 -6.98
N SER A 91 -10.14 7.44 -7.33
CA SER A 91 -10.18 8.56 -6.39
C SER A 91 -11.52 8.77 -5.71
N HIS A 92 -12.57 8.09 -6.19
CA HIS A 92 -13.87 8.04 -5.53
C HIS A 92 -13.79 7.43 -4.12
N LEU A 93 -12.82 6.55 -3.85
CA LEU A 93 -12.63 5.93 -2.53
C LEU A 93 -12.33 6.96 -1.44
N TYR A 94 -11.66 8.05 -1.81
CA TYR A 94 -11.25 9.14 -0.92
C TYR A 94 -11.87 10.47 -1.37
N ALA A 95 -13.10 10.42 -1.87
CA ALA A 95 -13.85 11.63 -2.19
C ALA A 95 -14.00 12.52 -0.94
N GLY A 96 -13.62 13.80 -1.06
CA GLY A 96 -13.58 14.75 0.05
C GLY A 96 -12.21 14.92 0.69
N ASN A 97 -11.24 14.06 0.35
CA ASN A 97 -9.83 14.19 0.76
C ASN A 97 -8.95 14.52 -0.45
N ASN A 98 -7.75 15.05 -0.20
CA ASN A 98 -6.82 15.37 -1.27
C ASN A 98 -6.15 14.09 -1.80
N ASP A 99 -5.76 13.19 -0.91
CA ASP A 99 -5.12 11.93 -1.28
C ASP A 99 -5.63 10.75 -0.43
N LEU A 100 -5.16 9.55 -0.75
CA LEU A 100 -5.60 8.32 -0.08
C LEU A 100 -5.05 8.23 1.36
N ASN A 101 -3.88 8.82 1.62
CA ASN A 101 -3.27 8.84 2.95
C ASN A 101 -4.06 9.74 3.91
N ASP A 102 -4.48 10.92 3.47
CA ASP A 102 -5.35 11.84 4.21
C ASP A 102 -6.66 11.16 4.60
N TRP A 103 -7.28 10.46 3.64
CA TRP A 103 -8.50 9.70 3.90
C TRP A 103 -8.27 8.58 4.92
N LEU A 104 -7.16 7.84 4.79
CA LEU A 104 -6.83 6.77 5.72
C LEU A 104 -6.67 7.33 7.13
N ILE A 105 -5.91 8.41 7.33
CA ILE A 105 -5.69 9.02 8.65
C ILE A 105 -7.02 9.40 9.31
N GLN A 106 -7.95 10.00 8.56
CA GLN A 106 -9.26 10.40 9.07
C GLN A 106 -10.16 9.21 9.41
N ASN A 107 -10.04 8.10 8.68
CA ASN A 107 -10.89 6.92 8.86
C ASN A 107 -10.24 5.81 9.70
N PHE A 108 -8.95 5.93 10.02
CA PHE A 108 -8.20 4.93 10.78
C PHE A 108 -8.83 4.57 12.13
N PRO A 109 -9.36 5.53 12.94
CA PRO A 109 -10.01 5.18 14.20
C PRO A 109 -11.25 4.30 14.01
N LYS A 110 -12.00 4.51 12.92
CA LYS A 110 -13.20 3.72 12.57
C LYS A 110 -12.80 2.31 12.09
N LEU A 111 -11.75 2.22 11.29
CA LEU A 111 -11.18 0.93 10.84
C LEU A 111 -10.63 0.10 12.00
N LYS A 112 -10.14 0.74 13.07
CA LYS A 112 -9.71 0.07 14.31
C LYS A 112 -10.85 -0.44 15.18
N GLN A 113 -12.03 0.20 15.17
CA GLN A 113 -13.16 -0.26 15.97
C GLN A 113 -13.79 -1.56 15.43
N ASP A 114 -13.61 -1.84 14.14
CA ASP A 114 -13.94 -3.13 13.52
C ASP A 114 -12.94 -4.27 13.92
N GLN A 115 -11.91 -3.95 14.72
CA GLN A 115 -10.87 -4.89 15.20
C GLN A 115 -11.18 -5.50 16.58
N SER A 116 -12.42 -5.84 16.91
CA SER A 116 -12.65 -6.80 18.01
C SER A 116 -12.15 -8.23 17.68
N ILE A 117 -11.55 -8.43 16.50
CA ILE A 117 -10.92 -9.67 16.05
C ILE A 117 -9.53 -9.37 15.43
N LEU A 118 -8.57 -8.88 16.22
CA LEU A 118 -7.14 -9.10 15.91
C LEU A 118 -6.59 -10.14 16.88
N PRO A 119 -6.24 -11.35 16.43
CA PRO A 119 -5.42 -12.25 17.22
C PRO A 119 -4.00 -11.66 17.32
N GLN A 120 -3.64 -11.18 18.52
CA GLN A 120 -2.30 -11.25 19.13
C GLN A 120 -1.03 -10.91 18.30
N ALA A 121 -1.07 -10.02 17.30
CA ALA A 121 0.17 -9.52 16.68
C ALA A 121 1.07 -8.70 17.65
N GLY A 122 0.53 -8.29 18.81
CA GLY A 122 1.26 -7.58 19.87
C GLY A 122 2.01 -8.45 20.89
N LYS A 123 2.10 -9.78 20.70
CA LYS A 123 2.89 -10.66 21.60
C LYS A 123 4.32 -10.91 21.14
N VAL A 124 4.60 -10.90 19.83
CA VAL A 124 5.92 -11.28 19.29
C VAL A 124 7.01 -10.25 19.60
N LEU A 125 6.67 -9.00 19.93
CA LEU A 125 7.65 -7.94 20.23
C LEU A 125 7.99 -7.78 21.72
N ARG A 126 7.35 -8.53 22.64
CA ARG A 126 7.69 -8.47 24.08
C ARG A 126 8.75 -9.49 24.52
N ASP A 127 9.03 -10.48 23.69
CA ASP A 127 9.97 -11.57 24.04
C ASP A 127 11.45 -11.23 23.74
N VAL A 128 11.74 -10.06 23.16
CA VAL A 128 13.12 -9.66 22.77
C VAL A 128 13.80 -8.75 23.81
N GLN A 129 13.12 -8.38 24.91
CA GLN A 129 13.65 -7.47 25.95
C GLN A 129 14.02 -8.16 27.28
N HIS A 130 14.39 -9.44 27.26
CA HIS A 130 15.10 -10.01 28.42
C HIS A 130 16.62 -9.81 28.25
N PRO A 131 17.32 -9.16 29.19
CA PRO A 131 18.77 -9.15 29.18
C PRO A 131 19.30 -10.58 29.32
N PRO A 132 20.46 -10.92 28.71
CA PRO A 132 21.00 -12.27 28.77
C PRO A 132 21.27 -12.67 30.23
N PRO A 133 21.07 -13.95 30.58
CA PRO A 133 21.28 -14.42 31.95
C PRO A 133 22.76 -14.30 32.34
N ASP A 134 23.00 -13.82 33.56
CA ASP A 134 24.33 -13.69 34.16
C ASP A 134 24.93 -15.07 34.45
N ILE A 135 26.05 -15.39 33.81
CA ILE A 135 26.72 -16.71 33.89
C ILE A 135 27.67 -16.79 35.12
N SER A 136 27.67 -15.83 36.03
CA SER A 136 28.63 -15.80 37.15
C SER A 136 28.35 -16.77 38.31
N GLN A 137 27.32 -17.62 38.28
CA GLN A 137 26.95 -18.48 39.43
C GLN A 137 26.57 -19.92 39.04
N SER A 138 27.48 -20.73 38.48
CA SER A 138 27.29 -22.20 38.47
C SER A 138 28.58 -23.00 38.31
N LYS A 139 29.42 -23.04 39.35
CA LYS A 139 30.26 -24.20 39.66
C LYS A 139 30.35 -24.39 41.16
N LYS A 140 29.42 -25.16 41.73
CA LYS A 140 29.65 -25.88 43.00
C LYS A 140 28.77 -27.15 43.06
N GLY A 141 29.41 -28.26 42.69
CA GLY A 141 29.36 -29.56 43.35
C GLY A 141 28.03 -30.29 43.53
N LYS A 142 27.95 -31.50 42.97
CA LYS A 142 27.39 -32.63 43.73
C LYS A 142 28.15 -33.92 43.43
N ARG A 143 28.88 -34.37 44.47
CA ARG A 143 29.48 -35.68 44.65
C ARG A 143 28.37 -36.75 44.62
N ILE A 144 28.64 -37.87 43.96
CA ILE A 144 28.14 -39.20 44.32
C ILE A 144 29.38 -40.06 44.52
#